data_AF-A0A6H0TDU5-F1
#
_entry.id   AF-A0A6H0TDU5-F1
#
_cell.length_a   1.000
_cell.length_b   1.000
_cell.length_c   1.000
_cell.angle_alpha   90.00
_cell.angle_beta   90.00
_cell.angle_gamma   90.00
#
_symmetry.space_group_name_H-M   'P 1'
#
loop_
_entity.id
_entity.type
_entity.pdbx_description
1 polymer ?
#
loop_
_entity_poly.entity_id
_entity_poly.type
_entity_poly.pdbx_seq_one_letter_code
_entity_poly.pdbx_strand_id
1 'polypeptide(L)'
;MNVDSQPTNKETKENQTEVHLAQTYKNYKVYCQDFIVKVDKNGVITTVSGKIVQNLDQQPNLTITNFLSKNEVKSKLRDILQILSDATATKLSIEILVYKKKEVYHS
;
A
#
# COMPACT_ATOMS: atom_id res chain seq x y z
N MET A 1 -9.52 -18.57 2.59
CA MET A 1 -10.21 -17.32 2.99
C MET A 1 -10.06 -16.33 1.84
N ASN A 2 -11.12 -15.61 1.44
CA ASN A 2 -11.03 -14.68 0.29
C ASN A 2 -10.37 -13.35 0.67
N VAL A 3 -10.39 -12.98 1.95
CA VAL A 3 -9.73 -11.79 2.49
C VAL A 3 -8.54 -12.25 3.31
N ASP A 4 -7.39 -11.61 3.15
CA ASP A 4 -6.18 -11.90 3.93
C ASP A 4 -5.35 -10.62 4.11
N SER A 5 -4.24 -10.70 4.85
CA SER A 5 -3.33 -9.59 5.12
C SER A 5 -1.88 -10.04 5.01
N GLN A 6 -1.11 -9.36 4.15
CA GLN A 6 0.26 -9.76 3.82
C GLN A 6 1.26 -8.70 4.29
N PRO A 7 2.35 -9.09 4.96
CA PRO A 7 3.35 -8.14 5.45
C PRO A 7 4.07 -7.44 4.30
N THR A 8 4.12 -6.12 4.35
CA THR A 8 4.85 -5.27 3.40
C THR A 8 6.16 -4.75 3.98
N ASN A 9 6.19 -4.51 5.30
CA ASN A 9 7.39 -4.14 6.04
C ASN A 9 7.28 -4.68 7.48
N LYS A 10 8.43 -4.97 8.07
CA LYS A 10 8.55 -5.39 9.46
C LYS A 10 9.76 -4.71 10.09
N GLU A 11 9.51 -3.94 11.15
CA GLU A 11 10.57 -3.31 11.95
C GLU A 11 10.49 -3.82 13.38
N THR A 12 11.65 -4.09 13.99
CA THR A 12 11.73 -4.50 15.40
C THR A 12 12.63 -3.54 16.15
N LYS A 13 12.15 -3.02 17.29
CA LYS A 13 12.90 -2.16 18.21
C LYS A 13 12.73 -2.70 19.62
N GLU A 14 13.83 -3.09 20.24
CA GLU A 14 14.02 -3.62 21.61
C GLU A 14 12.88 -4.42 22.26
N ASN A 15 11.69 -3.84 22.46
CA ASN A 15 10.54 -4.47 23.12
C ASN A 15 9.25 -4.53 22.28
N GLN A 16 9.29 -4.07 21.03
CA GLN A 16 8.13 -4.00 20.16
C GLN A 16 8.50 -4.29 18.70
N THR A 17 7.62 -5.03 18.02
CA THR A 17 7.66 -5.24 16.57
C THR A 17 6.50 -4.49 15.93
N GLU A 18 6.79 -3.68 14.92
CA GLU A 18 5.81 -3.04 14.07
C GLU A 18 5.74 -3.79 12.73
N VAL A 19 4.53 -4.18 12.32
CA VAL A 19 4.28 -4.89 11.07
C VAL A 19 3.31 -4.06 10.23
N HIS A 20 3.73 -3.71 9.01
CA HIS A 20 2.86 -3.08 8.02
C HIS A 20 2.24 -4.20 7.19
N LEU A 21 0.93 -4.18 7.04
CA LEU A 21 0.15 -5.20 6.39
C LEU A 21 -0.65 -4.57 5.25
N ALA A 22 -0.59 -5.17 4.07
CA ALA A 22 -1.48 -4.88 2.96
C ALA A 22 -2.67 -5.82 2.98
N GLN A 23 -3.88 -5.27 2.86
CA GLN A 23 -5.07 -6.09 2.69
C GLN A 23 -5.10 -6.74 1.31
N THR A 24 -5.49 -8.01 1.24
CA THR A 24 -5.66 -8.74 -0.02
C THR A 24 -7.07 -9.30 -0.15
N TYR A 25 -7.56 -9.39 -1.40
CA TYR A 25 -8.81 -10.04 -1.75
C TYR A 25 -8.60 -10.97 -2.95
N LYS A 26 -8.88 -12.27 -2.81
CA LYS A 26 -8.63 -13.30 -3.83
C LYS A 26 -7.21 -13.20 -4.43
N ASN A 27 -6.21 -13.01 -3.58
CA ASN A 27 -4.79 -12.82 -3.93
C ASN A 27 -4.44 -11.50 -4.65
N TYR A 28 -5.39 -10.59 -4.85
CA TYR A 28 -5.12 -9.24 -5.34
C TYR A 28 -4.89 -8.27 -4.18
N LYS A 29 -3.88 -7.40 -4.32
CA LYS A 29 -3.67 -6.30 -3.37
C LYS A 29 -4.83 -5.31 -3.45
N VAL A 30 -5.40 -4.96 -2.31
CA VAL A 30 -6.33 -3.83 -2.19
C VAL A 30 -5.50 -2.56 -1.98
N TYR A 31 -5.45 -1.69 -2.99
CA TYR A 31 -4.62 -0.48 -2.95
C TYR A 31 -5.18 0.58 -1.99
N CYS A 32 -4.27 1.39 -1.42
CA CYS A 32 -4.56 2.45 -0.46
C CYS A 32 -5.19 1.98 0.86
N GLN A 33 -5.11 0.69 1.15
CA GLN A 33 -5.63 0.05 2.36
C GLN A 33 -4.49 -0.76 3.01
N ASP A 34 -3.64 -0.03 3.72
CA ASP A 34 -2.58 -0.61 4.53
C ASP A 34 -2.88 -0.31 6.01
N PHE A 35 -2.53 -1.25 6.86
CA PHE A 35 -2.69 -1.11 8.31
C PHE A 35 -1.46 -1.63 9.03
N ILE A 36 -1.25 -1.12 10.23
CA ILE A 36 -0.08 -1.33 11.06
C ILE A 36 -0.52 -2.06 12.31
N VAL A 37 0.21 -3.13 12.64
CA VAL A 37 0.04 -3.89 13.87
C VAL A 37 1.32 -3.77 14.68
N LYS A 38 1.19 -3.39 15.95
CA LYS A 38 2.30 -3.41 16.90
C LYS A 38 2.12 -4.55 17.88
N VAL A 39 3.20 -5.28 18.07
CA VAL A 39 3.26 -6.48 18.92
C VAL A 39 4.36 -6.29 19.94
N ASP A 40 4.09 -6.57 21.22
CA ASP A 40 5.12 -6.53 22.26
C ASP A 40 6.06 -7.75 22.18
N LYS A 41 7.10 -7.77 23.02
CA LYS A 41 8.06 -8.88 23.12
C LYS A 41 7.44 -10.26 23.43
N ASN A 42 6.21 -10.30 23.95
CA ASN A 42 5.50 -11.53 24.30
C ASN A 42 4.54 -11.98 23.18
N GLY A 43 4.46 -11.25 22.06
CA GLY A 43 3.54 -11.57 20.99
C GLY A 43 2.15 -10.96 21.15
N VAL A 44 1.94 -10.08 22.14
CA VAL A 44 0.64 -9.44 22.39
C VAL A 44 0.47 -8.25 21.46
N ILE A 45 -0.65 -8.22 20.72
CA ILE A 45 -1.02 -7.05 19.92
C ILE A 45 -1.36 -5.90 20.87
N THR A 46 -0.55 -4.85 20.81
CA THR A 46 -0.70 -3.64 21.64
C THR A 46 -1.33 -2.49 20.88
N THR A 47 -1.27 -2.50 19.55
CA THR A 47 -1.86 -1.46 18.71
C THR A 47 -2.25 -2.01 17.35
N VAL A 48 -3.41 -1.58 16.86
CA VAL A 48 -3.84 -1.74 15.47
C VAL A 48 -4.26 -0.36 14.96
N SER A 49 -3.70 0.09 13.85
CA SER A 49 -4.03 1.38 13.24
C SER A 49 -4.00 1.30 11.72
N GLY A 50 -4.71 2.20 11.04
CA GLY A 50 -4.76 2.24 9.57
C GLY A 50 -6.17 2.02 9.03
N LYS A 51 -6.25 1.63 7.76
CA LYS A 51 -7.53 1.48 7.05
C LYS A 51 -7.66 0.09 6.45
N ILE A 52 -8.85 -0.47 6.59
CA ILE A 52 -9.26 -1.73 5.96
C ILE A 52 -10.62 -1.52 5.31
N VAL A 53 -10.85 -2.21 4.19
CA VAL A 53 -12.17 -2.26 3.56
C VAL A 53 -12.90 -3.51 4.02
N GLN A 54 -14.12 -3.32 4.50
CA GLN A 54 -15.02 -4.41 4.85
C GLN A 54 -15.92 -4.76 3.67
N ASN A 55 -16.54 -5.95 3.71
CA ASN A 55 -17.49 -6.41 2.69
C ASN A 55 -16.90 -6.35 1.26
N LEU A 56 -15.65 -6.79 1.10
CA LEU A 56 -14.92 -6.76 -0.18
C LEU A 56 -15.63 -7.54 -1.30
N ASP A 57 -16.41 -8.53 -0.94
CA ASP A 57 -17.29 -9.31 -1.82
C ASP A 57 -18.50 -8.52 -2.35
N GLN A 58 -18.85 -7.40 -1.70
CA GLN A 58 -19.90 -6.49 -2.15
C GLN A 58 -19.33 -5.29 -2.94
N GLN A 59 -18.00 -5.16 -3.01
CA GLN A 59 -17.35 -4.06 -3.71
C GLN A 59 -17.39 -4.33 -5.22
N PRO A 60 -18.12 -3.52 -6.01
CA PRO A 60 -18.40 -3.82 -7.42
C PRO A 60 -17.12 -3.88 -8.26
N ASN A 61 -16.12 -3.06 -7.93
CA ASN A 61 -14.82 -3.05 -8.61
C ASN A 61 -14.01 -4.35 -8.39
N LEU A 62 -14.32 -5.13 -7.36
CA LEU A 62 -13.67 -6.42 -7.04
C LEU A 62 -14.47 -7.63 -7.53
N THR A 63 -15.71 -7.42 -7.98
CA THR A 63 -16.58 -8.46 -8.53
C THR A 63 -16.72 -8.39 -10.05
N ILE A 64 -16.16 -7.37 -10.70
CA ILE A 64 -16.10 -7.28 -12.18
C ILE A 64 -15.30 -8.47 -12.73
N THR A 65 -15.80 -9.06 -13.82
CA THR A 65 -15.14 -10.14 -14.56
C THR A 65 -14.59 -9.69 -15.92
N ASN A 66 -15.07 -8.56 -16.43
CA ASN A 66 -14.69 -8.00 -17.74
C ASN A 66 -13.45 -7.11 -17.62
N PHE A 67 -12.34 -7.68 -17.16
CA PHE A 67 -11.08 -6.95 -17.07
C PHE A 67 -10.48 -6.72 -18.45
N LEU A 68 -9.95 -5.51 -18.64
CA LEU A 68 -9.06 -5.23 -19.77
C LEU A 68 -7.74 -5.97 -19.58
N SER A 69 -7.16 -6.44 -20.68
CA SER A 69 -5.81 -6.96 -20.67
C SER A 69 -4.80 -5.87 -20.29
N LYS A 70 -3.62 -6.30 -19.84
CA LYS A 70 -2.50 -5.39 -19.52
C LYS A 70 -2.16 -4.44 -20.67
N ASN A 71 -2.28 -4.88 -21.92
CA ASN A 71 -1.98 -4.06 -23.09
C ASN A 71 -3.08 -3.04 -23.38
N GLU A 72 -4.34 -3.42 -23.24
CA GLU A 72 -5.47 -2.51 -23.39
C GLU A 72 -5.45 -1.41 -22.31
N VAL A 73 -5.16 -1.77 -21.05
CA VAL A 73 -5.00 -0.79 -19.97
C VAL A 73 -3.89 0.21 -20.31
N LYS A 74 -2.72 -0.27 -20.75
CA LYS A 74 -1.61 0.60 -21.16
C LYS A 74 -2.00 1.52 -22.31
N SER A 75 -2.64 1.00 -23.35
CA SER A 75 -3.08 1.80 -24.50
C SER A 75 -4.06 2.88 -24.08
N LYS A 76 -5.11 2.52 -23.32
CA LYS A 76 -6.10 3.49 -22.85
C LYS A 76 -5.49 4.54 -21.93
N LEU A 77 -4.61 4.15 -21.01
CA LEU A 77 -3.92 5.10 -20.13
C LEU A 77 -3.05 6.07 -20.93
N ARG A 78 -2.39 5.58 -21.99
CA ARG A 78 -1.61 6.42 -22.89
C ARG A 78 -2.49 7.49 -23.54
N ASP A 79 -3.64 7.10 -24.06
CA ASP A 79 -4.59 8.02 -24.69
C ASP A 79 -5.15 9.03 -23.69
N ILE A 80 -5.56 8.57 -22.50
CA ILE A 80 -6.12 9.41 -21.42
C ILE A 80 -5.08 10.42 -20.92
N LEU A 81 -3.85 9.97 -20.68
CA LEU A 81 -2.76 10.81 -20.18
C LEU A 81 -2.05 11.59 -21.30
N GLN A 82 -2.50 11.47 -22.55
CA GLN A 82 -1.92 12.12 -23.73
C GLN A 82 -0.42 11.84 -23.88
N ILE A 83 0.02 10.63 -23.52
CA ILE A 83 1.42 10.22 -23.61
C ILE A 83 1.75 9.94 -25.08
N LEU A 84 2.69 10.68 -25.65
CA LEU A 84 3.03 10.58 -27.07
C LEU A 84 3.52 9.18 -27.51
N SER A 85 3.28 8.90 -28.80
CA SER A 85 3.86 7.88 -29.71
C SER A 85 5.23 7.30 -29.33
N ASP A 86 6.10 8.21 -29.01
CA ASP A 86 7.54 8.13 -28.95
C ASP A 86 8.08 8.51 -27.57
N ALA A 87 7.18 8.71 -26.59
CA ALA A 87 7.54 9.03 -25.23
C ALA A 87 8.42 7.92 -24.64
N THR A 88 9.66 8.27 -24.31
CA THR A 88 10.60 7.37 -23.66
C THR A 88 10.23 7.21 -22.18
N ALA A 89 10.00 5.97 -21.74
CA ALA A 89 9.78 5.69 -20.33
C ALA A 89 11.10 5.82 -19.55
N THR A 90 11.34 6.98 -18.96
CA THR A 90 12.49 7.20 -18.09
C THR A 90 12.09 6.93 -16.64
N LYS A 91 12.75 5.97 -15.99
CA LYS A 91 12.58 5.75 -14.55
C LYS A 91 13.26 6.90 -13.79
N LEU A 92 12.47 7.78 -13.19
CA LEU A 92 12.96 8.82 -12.30
C LEU A 92 13.20 8.24 -10.90
N SER A 93 14.45 8.31 -10.42
CA SER A 93 14.77 8.07 -9.01
C SER A 93 14.52 9.38 -8.27
N ILE A 94 13.35 9.52 -7.64
CA ILE A 94 13.05 10.70 -6.82
C ILE A 94 13.64 10.47 -5.43
N GLU A 95 14.68 11.21 -5.09
CA GLU A 95 15.26 11.22 -3.75
C GLU A 95 14.46 12.21 -2.88
N ILE A 96 13.67 11.70 -1.93
CA ILE A 96 12.88 12.53 -1.02
C ILE A 96 13.76 12.91 0.18
N LEU A 97 14.27 14.13 0.21
CA LEU A 97 14.98 14.71 1.35
C LEU A 97 13.99 15.23 2.40
N VAL A 98 13.94 14.58 3.56
CA VAL A 98 13.14 15.01 4.72
C VAL A 98 14.04 15.71 5.74
N TYR A 99 13.93 17.04 5.81
CA TYR A 99 14.62 17.83 6.84
C TYR A 99 13.79 17.85 8.12
N LYS A 100 14.33 17.29 9.21
CA LYS A 100 13.73 17.42 10.54
C LYS A 100 14.05 18.80 11.12
N LYS A 101 13.03 19.51 11.61
CA LYS A 101 13.21 20.75 12.36
C LYS A 101 14.01 20.45 13.64
N LYS A 102 15.07 21.22 13.91
CA LYS A 102 15.79 21.13 15.19
C LYS A 102 14.84 21.55 16.32
N GLU A 103 14.67 20.68 17.30
CA GLU A 103 14.04 21.04 18.57
C GLU A 103 14.98 21.99 19.31
N VAL A 104 14.48 23.19 19.62
CA VAL A 104 15.15 24.13 20.52
C VAL A 104 14.55 23.89 21.90
N TYR A 105 15.34 23.34 22.81
CA TYR A 105 14.98 23.27 24.21
C TYR A 105 15.23 24.65 24.82
N HIS A 106 14.17 25.29 25.33
CA HIS A 106 14.31 26.46 26.19
C HIS A 106 14.55 25.97 27.62
N SER A 107 15.75 26.24 28.14
CA SER A 107 16.12 26.03 29.55
C SER A 107 15.42 27.01 30.47
#